data_AF-A0ABD2MF78-F1
#
_entry.id   AF-A0ABD2MF78-F1
#
_cell.length_a   1.000
_cell.length_b   1.000
_cell.length_c   1.000
_cell.angle_alpha   90.00
_cell.angle_beta   90.00
_cell.angle_gamma   90.00
#
_symmetry.space_group_name_H-M   'P 1'
#
loop_
_entity.id
_entity.type
_entity.pdbx_description
1 polymer ?
#
loop_
_entity_poly.entity_id
_entity_poly.type
_entity_poly.pdbx_seq_one_letter_code
_entity_poly.pdbx_strand_id
1 'polypeptide(L)'
;MPKVDFDYLDMFSPILVAIVFAVILFFISFTCINWYCITHKDDLTVFEKFGTRLNLRLGPHSMAEIKRGGYASTYAREEAKRSECTGPQQQQLNTRADGKYQISHA
;
A
#
# COMPACT_ATOMS: atom_id res chain seq x y z
N MET A 1 -8.26 -49.95 -38.34
CA MET A 1 -8.56 -49.06 -37.20
C MET A 1 -9.41 -47.91 -37.73
N PRO A 2 -10.60 -47.63 -37.15
CA PRO A 2 -11.40 -46.47 -37.57
C PRO A 2 -10.57 -45.20 -37.36
N LYS A 3 -10.54 -44.33 -38.37
CA LYS A 3 -9.92 -43.00 -38.24
C LYS A 3 -10.85 -42.18 -37.35
N VAL A 4 -10.34 -41.75 -36.21
CA VAL A 4 -11.00 -40.74 -35.39
C VAL A 4 -10.68 -39.40 -36.03
N ASP A 5 -11.71 -38.73 -36.54
CA ASP A 5 -11.57 -37.36 -37.03
C ASP A 5 -11.49 -36.45 -35.80
N PHE A 6 -10.33 -35.84 -35.62
CA PHE A 6 -10.10 -34.89 -34.54
C PHE A 6 -10.46 -33.50 -35.02
N ASP A 7 -11.43 -32.88 -34.35
CA ASP A 7 -11.75 -31.48 -34.59
C ASP A 7 -10.67 -30.59 -33.98
N TYR A 8 -10.44 -29.42 -34.58
CA TYR A 8 -9.45 -28.45 -34.09
C TYR A 8 -9.76 -28.04 -32.65
N LEU A 9 -11.05 -27.95 -32.30
CA LEU A 9 -11.49 -27.63 -30.94
C LEU A 9 -11.03 -28.67 -29.90
N ASP A 10 -11.03 -29.96 -30.24
CA ASP A 10 -10.58 -31.01 -29.32
C ASP A 10 -9.08 -30.90 -29.02
N MET A 11 -8.30 -30.42 -29.99
CA MET A 11 -6.87 -30.18 -29.82
C MET A 11 -6.56 -28.92 -28.99
N PHE A 12 -7.37 -27.85 -29.13
CA PHE A 12 -7.18 -26.59 -28.40
C PHE A 12 -7.88 -26.54 -27.03
N SER A 13 -8.80 -27.45 -26.77
CA SER A 13 -9.55 -27.57 -25.51
C SER A 13 -8.67 -27.47 -24.24
N PRO A 14 -7.54 -28.19 -24.09
CA PRO A 14 -6.70 -28.06 -22.90
C PRO A 14 -6.07 -26.67 -22.74
N ILE A 15 -5.73 -25.99 -23.84
CA ILE A 15 -5.19 -24.63 -23.81
C ILE A 15 -6.28 -23.64 -23.38
N LEU A 16 -7.48 -23.79 -23.95
CA LEU A 16 -8.64 -22.95 -23.60
C LEU A 16 -8.99 -23.08 -22.11
N VAL A 17 -9.05 -24.31 -21.60
CA VAL A 17 -9.32 -24.58 -20.17
C VAL A 17 -8.23 -23.99 -19.29
N ALA A 18 -6.95 -24.10 -19.66
CA ALA A 18 -5.85 -23.49 -18.92
C ALA A 18 -5.96 -21.97 -18.86
N ILE A 19 -6.32 -21.31 -19.97
CA ILE A 19 -6.53 -19.86 -20.01
C ILE A 19 -7.70 -19.46 -19.11
N VAL A 20 -8.84 -20.15 -19.22
CA VAL A 20 -10.02 -19.85 -18.39
C VAL A 20 -9.69 -20.03 -16.91
N PHE A 21 -8.98 -21.10 -16.55
CA PHE A 21 -8.55 -21.35 -15.17
C PHE A 21 -7.60 -20.25 -14.67
N ALA A 22 -6.61 -19.87 -15.46
CA ALA A 22 -5.67 -18.80 -15.11
C ALA A 22 -6.39 -17.45 -14.93
N VAL A 23 -7.37 -17.14 -15.77
CA VAL A 23 -8.20 -15.92 -15.67
C VAL A 23 -9.03 -15.94 -14.38
N ILE A 24 -9.66 -17.08 -14.06
CA ILE A 24 -10.43 -17.22 -12.81
C ILE A 24 -9.53 -17.06 -11.59
N LEU A 25 -8.36 -17.72 -11.56
CA LEU A 25 -7.39 -17.54 -10.48
C LEU A 25 -6.91 -16.09 -10.38
N PHE A 26 -6.64 -15.45 -11.52
CA PHE A 26 -6.26 -14.05 -11.55
C PHE A 26 -7.35 -13.16 -10.93
N PHE A 27 -8.62 -13.37 -11.29
CA PHE A 27 -9.73 -12.63 -10.70
C PHE A 27 -9.85 -12.91 -9.21
N ILE A 28 -9.83 -14.18 -8.78
CA ILE A 28 -9.92 -14.54 -7.36
C ILE A 28 -8.77 -13.90 -6.57
N SER A 29 -7.53 -14.03 -7.04
CA SER A 29 -6.38 -13.40 -6.38
C SER A 29 -6.50 -11.88 -6.37
N PHE A 30 -6.90 -11.28 -7.50
CA PHE A 30 -7.05 -9.83 -7.61
C PHE A 30 -8.16 -9.31 -6.69
N THR A 31 -9.34 -9.94 -6.68
CA THR A 31 -10.47 -9.50 -5.85
C THR A 31 -10.31 -9.88 -4.39
N CYS A 32 -9.84 -11.08 -4.04
CA CYS A 32 -9.66 -11.47 -2.65
C CYS A 32 -8.54 -10.66 -1.98
N ILE A 33 -7.42 -10.42 -2.68
CA ILE A 33 -6.34 -9.62 -2.10
C ILE A 33 -6.73 -8.13 -2.05
N ASN A 34 -7.27 -7.56 -3.13
CA ASN A 34 -7.65 -6.13 -3.12
C ASN A 34 -8.89 -5.81 -2.28
N TRP A 35 -9.82 -6.75 -2.09
CA TRP A 35 -11.07 -6.47 -1.35
C TRP A 35 -11.06 -7.03 0.07
N TYR A 36 -10.49 -8.22 0.29
CA TYR A 36 -10.55 -8.89 1.59
C TYR A 36 -9.30 -8.63 2.44
N CYS A 37 -8.13 -8.41 1.82
CA CYS A 37 -6.88 -8.15 2.54
C CYS A 37 -6.49 -6.66 2.65
N ILE A 38 -7.08 -5.74 1.88
CA ILE A 38 -6.83 -4.30 2.08
C ILE A 38 -7.72 -3.80 3.22
N THR A 39 -7.15 -3.72 4.42
CA THR A 39 -7.78 -2.98 5.52
C THR A 39 -7.48 -1.48 5.36
N HIS A 40 -8.32 -0.61 5.94
CA HIS A 40 -8.17 0.84 5.81
C HIS A 40 -6.81 1.39 6.29
N LYS A 41 -6.04 0.58 7.04
CA LYS A 41 -4.73 0.91 7.62
C LYS A 41 -3.54 0.34 6.84
N ASP A 42 -3.78 -0.50 5.83
CA ASP A 42 -2.72 -1.08 5.01
C ASP A 42 -2.17 -0.07 4.00
N ASP A 43 -0.94 -0.31 3.56
CA ASP A 43 -0.27 0.53 2.58
C ASP A 43 -0.97 0.52 1.22
N LEU A 44 -0.93 1.68 0.55
CA LEU A 44 -1.47 1.85 -0.80
C LEU A 44 -0.90 0.79 -1.74
N THR A 45 -1.78 -0.04 -2.28
CA THR A 45 -1.34 -1.09 -3.20
C THR A 45 -0.86 -0.48 -4.51
N VAL A 46 -0.01 -1.22 -5.22
CA VAL A 46 0.48 -0.82 -6.55
C VAL A 46 -0.70 -0.56 -7.51
N PHE A 47 -1.81 -1.28 -7.33
CA PHE A 47 -3.04 -1.10 -8.10
C PHE A 47 -3.75 0.22 -7.78
N GLU A 48 -3.80 0.65 -6.52
CA GLU A 48 -4.38 1.96 -6.17
C GLU A 48 -3.53 3.12 -6.70
N LYS A 49 -2.20 3.00 -6.65
CA LYS A 49 -1.26 3.96 -7.27
C LYS A 49 -1.39 4.00 -8.80
N PHE A 50 -1.62 2.85 -9.44
CA PHE A 50 -1.83 2.78 -10.88
C PHE A 50 -3.22 3.32 -11.27
N GLY A 51 -4.25 2.94 -10.52
CA GLY A 51 -5.64 3.40 -10.68
C GLY A 51 -5.77 4.91 -10.53
N THR A 52 -5.03 5.54 -9.62
CA THR A 52 -5.04 7.01 -9.49
C THR A 52 -4.55 7.71 -10.76
N ARG A 53 -3.60 7.14 -11.50
CA ARG A 53 -3.14 7.72 -12.79
C ARG A 53 -4.22 7.64 -13.87
N LEU A 54 -5.09 6.64 -13.78
CA LEU A 54 -6.18 6.39 -14.71
C LEU A 54 -7.56 6.85 -14.17
N ASN A 55 -7.59 7.55 -13.02
CA ASN A 55 -8.81 7.92 -12.28
C ASN A 55 -9.77 6.76 -11.98
N LEU A 56 -9.25 5.54 -11.88
CA LEU A 56 -10.00 4.33 -11.57
C LEU A 56 -9.83 3.96 -10.10
N ARG A 57 -10.96 3.84 -9.38
CA ARG A 57 -11.01 3.40 -7.99
C ARG A 57 -10.90 1.87 -7.93
N LEU A 58 -9.65 1.40 -7.84
CA LEU A 58 -9.29 -0.03 -7.81
C LEU A 58 -9.16 -0.59 -6.38
N GLY A 59 -9.63 0.14 -5.37
CA GLY A 59 -9.57 -0.26 -3.97
C GLY A 59 -10.60 0.44 -3.08
N PRO A 60 -10.65 0.07 -1.79
CA PRO A 60 -11.60 0.62 -0.84
C PRO A 60 -11.31 2.09 -0.50
N HIS A 61 -10.06 2.53 -0.58
CA HIS A 61 -9.66 3.89 -0.25
C HIS A 61 -10.20 4.91 -1.26
N SER A 62 -10.59 6.07 -0.74
CA SER A 62 -11.03 7.19 -1.56
C SER A 62 -9.86 7.80 -2.34
N MET A 63 -10.11 8.32 -3.54
CA MET A 63 -9.12 9.05 -4.35
C MET A 63 -8.48 10.22 -3.59
N ALA A 64 -9.22 10.84 -2.67
CA ALA A 64 -8.69 11.90 -1.81
C ALA A 64 -7.62 11.38 -0.83
N GLU A 65 -7.79 10.15 -0.33
CA GLU A 65 -6.88 9.52 0.62
C GLU A 65 -5.62 8.99 -0.07
N ILE A 66 -5.79 8.43 -1.27
CA ILE A 66 -4.67 8.00 -2.13
C ILE A 66 -3.77 9.21 -2.49
N LYS A 67 -4.38 10.35 -2.85
CA LYS A 67 -3.64 11.60 -3.16
C LYS A 67 -2.93 12.20 -1.94
N ARG A 68 -3.41 11.88 -0.73
CA ARG A 68 -2.79 12.30 0.53
C ARG A 68 -1.54 11.47 0.89
N GLY A 69 -1.31 10.37 0.18
CA GLY A 69 -0.11 9.53 0.25
C GLY A 69 -0.27 8.22 1.04
N GLY A 70 -1.48 7.89 1.48
CA GLY A 70 -1.75 6.67 2.24
C GLY A 70 -1.37 6.76 3.72
N TYR A 71 -1.57 5.68 4.46
CA TYR A 71 -1.35 5.64 5.91
C TYR A 71 0.14 5.83 6.28
N ALA A 72 1.07 5.17 5.58
CA ALA A 72 2.51 5.33 5.84
C ALA A 72 3.03 6.76 5.69
N SER A 73 2.59 7.51 4.67
CA SER A 73 3.05 8.90 4.50
C SER A 73 2.46 9.83 5.56
N THR A 74 1.26 9.52 6.05
CA THR A 74 0.59 10.32 7.07
C THR A 74 1.30 10.14 8.42
N TYR A 75 1.68 8.91 8.77
CA TYR A 75 2.51 8.63 9.94
C TYR A 75 3.89 9.29 9.85
N ALA A 76 4.60 9.14 8.73
CA ALA A 76 5.92 9.77 8.56
C ALA A 76 5.86 11.31 8.73
N ARG A 77 4.77 11.94 8.28
CA ARG A 77 4.55 13.38 8.47
C ARG A 77 4.22 13.74 9.92
N GLU A 78 3.45 12.92 10.62
CA GLU A 78 3.14 13.11 12.04
C GLU A 78 4.38 12.92 12.92
N GLU A 79 5.22 11.94 12.62
CA GLU A 79 6.51 11.74 13.29
C GLU A 79 7.49 12.89 13.03
N ALA A 80 7.57 13.40 11.80
CA ALA A 80 8.38 14.57 11.47
C ALA A 80 7.91 15.81 12.26
N LYS A 81 6.59 16.06 12.32
CA LYS A 81 6.02 17.16 13.12
C LYS A 81 6.28 17.00 14.61
N ARG A 82 6.22 15.76 15.12
CA ARG A 82 6.50 15.46 16.53
C ARG A 82 7.97 15.72 16.86
N SER A 83 8.87 15.35 15.94
CA SER A 83 10.30 15.62 16.04
C SER A 83 10.58 17.14 16.04
N GLU A 84 9.90 17.90 15.17
CA GLU A 84 9.98 19.37 15.13
C GLU A 84 9.48 20.04 16.42
N CYS A 85 8.38 19.57 17.02
CA CYS A 85 7.87 20.14 18.27
C CYS A 85 8.75 19.80 19.48
N THR A 86 9.52 18.71 19.41
CA THR A 86 10.40 18.29 20.51
C THR A 86 11.77 19.00 20.45
N GLY A 87 12.22 19.40 19.24
CA GLY A 87 13.50 20.08 19.00
C GLY A 87 13.73 21.39 19.78
N PRO A 88 12.81 22.38 19.79
CA PRO A 88 13.07 23.66 20.43
C PRO A 88 12.91 23.63 21.97
N GLN A 89 12.08 22.74 22.53
CA GLN A 89 11.90 22.68 23.99
C GLN A 89 13.02 21.89 24.69
N GLN A 90 13.48 20.77 24.12
CA GLN A 90 14.47 19.93 24.79
C GLN A 90 15.86 20.58 24.80
N GLN A 91 16.19 21.36 23.75
CA GLN A 91 17.45 22.09 23.67
C GLN A 91 17.48 23.34 24.59
N GLN A 92 16.34 23.99 24.81
CA GLN A 92 16.21 25.08 25.79
C GLN A 92 16.21 24.57 27.25
N LEU A 93 15.68 23.37 27.51
CA LEU A 93 15.74 22.78 28.85
C LEU A 93 17.16 22.35 29.23
N ASN A 94 17.93 21.78 28.30
CA ASN A 94 19.33 21.41 28.53
C ASN A 94 20.23 22.64 28.76
N THR A 95 20.13 23.67 27.91
CA THR A 95 20.91 24.92 28.09
C THR A 95 20.54 25.67 29.37
N ARG A 96 19.28 25.59 29.83
CA ARG A 96 18.85 26.16 31.12
C ARG A 96 19.32 25.33 32.32
N ALA A 97 19.48 24.02 32.17
CA ALA A 97 20.04 23.15 33.20
C ALA A 97 21.54 23.43 33.38
N ASP A 98 22.32 23.45 32.28
CA ASP A 98 23.77 23.68 32.32
C ASP A 98 24.14 25.05 32.89
N GLY A 99 23.33 26.08 32.60
CA GLY A 99 23.52 27.43 33.16
C GLY A 99 23.23 27.56 34.66
N LYS A 100 22.53 26.61 35.30
CA LYS A 100 22.24 26.65 36.74
C LYS A 100 23.30 25.96 37.59
N TYR A 101 23.98 24.93 37.07
CA TYR A 101 25.04 24.23 37.81
C TYR A 101 26.34 25.06 37.91
N GLN A 102 26.54 26.02 37.00
CA GLN A 102 27.76 26.86 37.00
C GLN A 102 27.73 28.03 38.00
N ILE A 103 26.59 28.36 38.62
CA ILE A 103 26.48 29.49 39.58
C ILE A 103 26.52 29.01 41.04
N SER A 104 26.59 27.70 41.30
CA SER A 104 26.54 27.14 42.66
C SER A 104 27.90 26.72 43.24
N HIS A 105 29.00 27.05 42.55
CA HIS A 105 30.37 26.76 42.97
C HIS A 105 31.27 28.01 42.91
N ALA A 106 30.89 29.07 43.63
CA ALA A 106 31.74 30.21 43.93
C ALA A 106 31.53 30.65 45.38
#